data_AF-A0A7M1ATV3-F1
#
_entry.id   AF-A0A7M1ATV3-F1
#
_cell.length_a   1.000
_cell.length_b   1.000
_cell.length_c   1.000
_cell.angle_alpha   90.00
_cell.angle_beta   90.00
_cell.angle_gamma   90.00
#
_symmetry.space_group_name_H-M   'P 1'
#
loop_
_entity.id
_entity.type
_entity.pdbx_description
1 polymer ?
#
loop_
_entity_poly.entity_id
_entity_poly.type
_entity_poly.pdbx_seq_one_letter_code
_entity_poly.pdbx_strand_id
1 'polypeptide(L)'
;MRLFMTFLLVVYTSIAAANEVEKLPKLQLKPLTQKEKSIIIYKGTERPFSGKYYNFDQNGTYYCKQCGAKLFDSTDKFHSGCGWPSFDDAIEGAVKKVKDADGRRVEILCARCGAHLGHVFEGEGFTEKNRRYCVNSISLDFQKATQSTIKKVYFAGGCFWGVEYYLEKQKGVLSVVSGYMGGEKPNPSYRDVSRGDSGYLEIVEVTYDSTQVDYETLARLFFEIHDPTQKDGQGPDIGKQYRSAIFVSNKKERKIVQKLINLLELKGYDVATTIRDKKEFYEAEKYHQDYYDRKGKKPYCHGYVKRF
;
A
#
# COMPACT_ATOMS: atom_id res chain seq x y z
N MET A 1 81.29 17.04 -29.73
CA MET A 1 81.18 18.51 -29.96
C MET A 1 80.16 18.73 -31.06
N ARG A 2 79.13 19.55 -30.78
CA ARG A 2 77.98 19.94 -31.62
C ARG A 2 76.90 18.87 -31.89
N LEU A 3 75.61 19.18 -32.06
CA LEU A 3 74.63 20.18 -31.61
C LEU A 3 73.40 19.96 -32.52
N PHE A 4 72.17 19.99 -31.97
CA PHE A 4 70.86 20.07 -32.68
C PHE A 4 70.47 18.85 -33.57
N MET A 5 69.20 18.46 -33.75
CA MET A 5 67.95 19.20 -33.68
C MET A 5 66.77 18.23 -33.48
N THR A 6 65.81 18.68 -32.68
CA THR A 6 64.46 18.17 -32.43
C THR A 6 63.66 17.78 -33.67
N PHE A 7 62.88 16.69 -33.60
CA PHE A 7 61.52 16.64 -34.17
C PHE A 7 60.62 15.76 -33.27
N LEU A 8 59.83 16.42 -32.43
CA LEU A 8 58.80 15.79 -31.60
C LEU A 8 57.56 15.59 -32.50
N LEU A 9 57.30 14.35 -32.92
CA LEU A 9 56.10 14.04 -33.69
C LEU A 9 54.92 13.86 -32.72
N VAL A 10 54.23 14.95 -32.39
CA VAL A 10 52.98 14.89 -31.62
C VAL A 10 51.87 14.50 -32.58
N VAL A 11 51.49 13.23 -32.57
CA VAL A 11 50.28 12.76 -33.25
C VAL A 11 49.07 13.18 -32.42
N TYR A 12 48.48 14.32 -32.76
CA TYR A 12 47.16 14.71 -32.28
C TYR A 12 46.12 13.83 -32.99
N THR A 13 45.74 12.70 -32.38
CA THR A 13 44.48 12.03 -32.76
C THR A 13 43.33 12.85 -32.19
N SER A 14 42.72 13.68 -33.02
CA SER A 14 41.47 14.37 -32.70
C SER A 14 40.35 13.35 -32.53
N ILE A 15 40.00 13.03 -31.29
CA ILE A 15 38.73 12.36 -30.97
C ILE A 15 37.65 13.43 -31.10
N ALA A 16 37.06 13.53 -32.29
CA ALA A 16 35.78 14.22 -32.45
C ALA A 16 34.69 13.32 -31.86
N ALA A 17 34.44 13.44 -30.55
CA ALA A 17 33.22 12.93 -29.94
C ALA A 17 32.06 13.79 -30.42
N ALA A 18 31.39 13.35 -31.48
CA ALA A 18 30.09 13.90 -31.86
C ALA A 18 29.10 13.57 -30.74
N ASN A 19 28.68 14.60 -30.02
CA ASN A 19 27.57 14.52 -29.08
C ASN A 19 26.29 14.16 -29.85
N GLU A 20 25.89 12.89 -29.82
CA GLU A 20 24.52 12.52 -30.10
C GLU A 20 23.66 12.97 -28.92
N VAL A 21 23.01 14.12 -29.06
CA VAL A 21 21.92 14.51 -28.17
C VAL A 21 20.79 13.50 -28.40
N GLU A 22 20.66 12.54 -27.49
CA GLU A 22 19.52 11.63 -27.40
C GLU A 22 18.23 12.46 -27.47
N LYS A 23 17.51 12.36 -28.60
CA LYS A 23 16.24 13.05 -28.78
C LYS A 23 15.24 12.48 -27.78
N LEU A 24 14.96 13.25 -26.72
CA LEU A 24 13.91 12.94 -25.75
C LEU A 24 12.62 12.53 -26.49
N PRO A 25 11.97 11.44 -26.08
CA PRO A 25 10.76 10.97 -26.75
C PRO A 25 9.70 12.07 -26.75
N LYS A 26 9.14 12.35 -27.94
CA LYS A 26 8.08 13.36 -28.09
C LYS A 26 6.92 13.02 -27.15
N LEU A 27 6.54 13.98 -26.32
CA LEU A 27 5.41 13.85 -25.40
C LEU A 27 4.12 13.54 -26.18
N GLN A 28 3.55 12.37 -25.96
CA GLN A 28 2.28 11.98 -26.57
C GLN A 28 1.10 12.59 -25.79
N LEU A 29 0.35 13.47 -26.46
CA LEU A 29 -0.82 14.13 -25.87
C LEU A 29 -2.11 13.41 -26.29
N LYS A 30 -3.03 13.23 -25.35
CA LYS A 30 -4.36 12.70 -25.61
C LYS A 30 -5.17 13.72 -26.43
N PRO A 31 -6.03 13.27 -27.37
CA PRO A 31 -6.91 14.15 -28.10
C PRO A 31 -7.91 14.82 -27.14
N LEU A 32 -8.26 16.08 -27.44
CA LEU A 32 -9.22 16.86 -26.68
C LEU A 32 -10.45 17.19 -27.53
N THR A 33 -11.63 17.09 -26.94
CA THR A 33 -12.89 17.62 -27.48
C THR A 33 -12.86 19.15 -27.56
N GLN A 34 -13.80 19.75 -28.29
CA GLN A 34 -13.83 21.22 -28.43
C GLN A 34 -14.04 21.94 -27.08
N LYS A 35 -14.87 21.37 -26.19
CA LYS A 35 -15.10 21.90 -24.84
C LYS A 35 -13.86 21.78 -23.95
N GLU A 36 -13.14 20.67 -24.05
CA GLU A 36 -11.85 20.51 -23.35
C GLU A 36 -10.82 21.52 -23.87
N LYS A 37 -10.72 21.71 -25.19
CA LYS A 37 -9.81 22.72 -25.78
C LYS A 37 -10.12 24.14 -25.30
N SER A 38 -11.40 24.53 -25.18
CA SER A 38 -11.75 25.87 -24.71
C SER A 38 -11.24 26.21 -23.32
N ILE A 39 -10.98 25.20 -22.48
CA ILE A 39 -10.48 25.40 -21.13
C ILE A 39 -8.98 25.06 -21.05
N ILE A 40 -8.57 23.89 -21.53
CA ILE A 40 -7.20 23.38 -21.40
C ILE A 40 -6.21 24.15 -22.29
N ILE A 41 -6.62 24.54 -23.50
CA ILE A 41 -5.74 25.20 -24.48
C ILE A 41 -6.02 26.70 -24.52
N TYR A 42 -7.29 27.10 -24.58
CA TYR A 42 -7.69 28.50 -24.69
C TYR A 42 -7.93 29.18 -23.33
N LYS A 43 -7.48 28.54 -22.23
CA LYS A 43 -7.45 29.10 -20.86
C LYS A 43 -8.80 29.62 -20.33
N GLY A 44 -9.90 29.03 -20.78
CA GLY A 44 -11.23 29.29 -20.21
C GLY A 44 -11.39 28.70 -18.81
N THR A 45 -12.51 29.01 -18.17
CA THR A 45 -12.89 28.46 -16.86
C THR A 45 -14.28 27.81 -16.96
N GLU A 46 -14.47 26.65 -16.34
CA GLU A 46 -15.78 26.01 -16.22
C GLU A 46 -16.76 26.91 -15.46
N ARG A 47 -18.07 26.74 -15.64
CA ARG A 47 -19.04 27.41 -14.77
C ARG A 47 -18.90 26.86 -13.34
N PRO A 48 -19.00 27.71 -12.30
CA PRO A 48 -18.98 27.23 -10.92
C PRO A 48 -20.08 26.20 -10.69
N PHE A 49 -19.81 25.24 -9.81
CA PHE A 49 -20.70 24.13 -9.39
C PHE A 49 -21.05 23.12 -10.48
N SER A 50 -20.50 23.25 -11.70
CA SER A 50 -20.84 22.38 -12.83
C SER A 50 -19.85 21.25 -13.11
N GLY A 51 -18.63 21.35 -12.58
CA GLY A 51 -17.56 20.40 -12.83
C GLY A 51 -17.77 19.05 -12.15
N LYS A 52 -17.45 17.95 -12.85
CA LYS A 52 -17.59 16.57 -12.37
C LYS A 52 -16.96 16.33 -11.00
N TYR A 53 -15.87 17.01 -10.67
CA TYR A 53 -15.11 16.78 -9.44
C TYR A 53 -15.34 17.81 -8.33
N TYR A 54 -16.28 18.77 -8.52
CA TYR A 54 -16.60 19.75 -7.49
C TYR A 54 -17.08 19.07 -6.19
N ASN A 55 -18.22 18.37 -6.26
CA ASN A 55 -18.77 17.60 -5.14
C ASN A 55 -18.48 16.11 -5.31
N PHE A 56 -17.19 15.78 -5.37
CA PHE A 56 -16.70 14.42 -5.54
C PHE A 56 -15.71 14.08 -4.45
N ASP A 57 -16.00 13.02 -3.69
CA ASP A 57 -15.17 12.55 -2.58
C ASP A 57 -14.91 11.04 -2.77
N GLN A 58 -13.77 10.72 -3.37
CA GLN A 58 -13.28 9.35 -3.49
C GLN A 58 -11.77 9.33 -3.33
N ASN A 59 -11.26 8.30 -2.66
CA ASN A 59 -9.83 8.08 -2.51
C ASN A 59 -9.18 7.73 -3.85
N GLY A 60 -8.15 8.47 -4.23
CA GLY A 60 -7.42 8.27 -5.49
C GLY A 60 -6.53 9.46 -5.85
N THR A 61 -6.07 9.46 -7.09
CA THR A 61 -5.16 10.48 -7.61
C THR A 61 -5.79 11.15 -8.83
N TYR A 62 -5.59 12.46 -8.95
CA TYR A 62 -6.01 13.28 -10.08
C TYR A 62 -4.83 13.49 -11.04
N TYR A 63 -5.11 13.34 -12.32
CA TYR A 63 -4.14 13.36 -13.41
C TYR A 63 -4.51 14.45 -14.42
N CYS A 64 -3.52 15.01 -15.10
CA CYS A 64 -3.72 15.92 -16.21
C CYS A 64 -4.49 15.20 -17.32
N LYS A 65 -5.62 15.78 -17.74
CA LYS A 65 -6.45 15.25 -18.83
C LYS A 65 -5.65 15.04 -20.12
N GLN A 66 -4.75 15.97 -20.46
CA GLN A 66 -4.08 15.99 -21.75
C GLN A 66 -2.86 15.06 -21.83
N CYS A 67 -2.03 14.98 -20.79
CA CYS A 67 -0.79 14.20 -20.83
C CYS A 67 -0.71 13.04 -19.81
N GLY A 68 -1.71 12.92 -18.93
CA GLY A 68 -1.74 11.87 -17.90
C GLY A 68 -0.69 12.04 -16.78
N ALA A 69 -0.07 13.21 -16.62
CA ALA A 69 0.79 13.47 -15.46
C ALA A 69 -0.03 13.46 -14.16
N LYS A 70 0.50 12.90 -13.08
CA LYS A 70 -0.10 13.05 -11.73
C LYS A 70 -0.06 14.53 -11.33
N LEU A 71 -1.13 15.03 -10.70
CA LEU A 71 -1.25 16.43 -10.30
C LEU A 71 -1.58 16.61 -8.83
N PHE A 72 -2.59 15.90 -8.32
CA PHE A 72 -3.11 16.07 -6.97
C PHE A 72 -3.52 14.71 -6.39
N ASP A 73 -3.36 14.53 -5.08
CA ASP A 73 -3.92 13.39 -4.36
C ASP A 73 -5.24 13.78 -3.69
N SER A 74 -6.17 12.83 -3.59
CA SER A 74 -7.49 13.08 -2.98
C SER A 74 -7.41 13.48 -1.51
N THR A 75 -6.30 13.14 -0.83
CA THR A 75 -6.03 13.53 0.56
C THR A 75 -5.86 15.03 0.73
N ASP A 76 -5.41 15.73 -0.31
CA ASP A 76 -5.28 17.19 -0.29
C ASP A 76 -6.56 17.88 -0.75
N LYS A 77 -7.59 17.14 -1.22
CA LYS A 77 -8.85 17.73 -1.68
C LYS A 77 -9.68 18.21 -0.49
N PHE A 78 -10.23 19.41 -0.59
CA PHE A 78 -11.13 19.98 0.43
C PHE A 78 -12.27 20.79 -0.18
N HIS A 79 -13.27 21.11 0.64
CA HIS A 79 -14.42 21.93 0.26
C HIS A 79 -14.19 23.39 0.63
N SER A 80 -13.91 24.24 -0.36
CA SER A 80 -13.74 25.69 -0.18
C SER A 80 -15.02 26.51 -0.42
N GLY A 81 -16.06 25.88 -1.00
CA GLY A 81 -17.27 26.57 -1.46
C GLY A 81 -17.10 27.39 -2.74
N CYS A 82 -15.91 27.40 -3.38
CA CYS A 82 -15.65 28.25 -4.54
C CYS A 82 -16.40 27.83 -5.82
N GLY A 83 -16.93 26.60 -5.89
CA GLY A 83 -17.61 26.06 -7.07
C GLY A 83 -16.74 25.18 -7.98
N TRP A 84 -15.47 24.97 -7.66
CA TRP A 84 -14.56 24.05 -8.37
C TRP A 84 -13.85 23.12 -7.36
N PRO A 85 -13.32 21.95 -7.78
CA PRO A 85 -12.48 21.14 -6.92
C PRO A 85 -11.29 21.98 -6.40
N SER A 86 -11.09 21.91 -5.09
CA SER A 86 -10.03 22.63 -4.38
C SER A 86 -9.07 21.64 -3.74
N PHE A 87 -7.77 21.89 -3.89
CA PHE A 87 -6.71 21.11 -3.27
C PHE A 87 -5.79 22.01 -2.45
N ASP A 88 -5.34 21.52 -1.30
CA ASP A 88 -4.43 22.23 -0.40
C ASP A 88 -2.98 22.12 -0.87
N ASP A 89 -2.66 21.02 -1.54
CA ASP A 89 -1.34 20.81 -2.11
C ASP A 89 -1.40 20.12 -3.47
N ALA A 90 -0.33 20.29 -4.23
CA ALA A 90 -0.08 19.59 -5.49
C ALA A 90 1.10 18.64 -5.31
N ILE A 91 1.12 17.56 -6.09
CA ILE A 91 2.29 16.67 -6.15
C ILE A 91 3.51 17.50 -6.57
N GLU A 92 4.63 17.28 -5.89
CA GLU A 92 5.84 18.07 -6.09
C GLU A 92 6.27 18.08 -7.57
N GLY A 93 6.52 19.29 -8.09
CA GLY A 93 6.90 19.50 -9.49
C GLY A 93 5.79 19.28 -10.52
N ALA A 94 4.58 18.88 -10.12
CA ALA A 94 3.50 18.57 -11.06
C ALA A 94 2.82 19.81 -11.66
N VAL A 95 2.83 20.93 -10.93
CA VAL A 95 2.15 22.17 -11.28
C VAL A 95 3.15 23.31 -11.45
N LYS A 96 3.06 24.02 -12.58
CA LYS A 96 3.79 25.27 -12.85
C LYS A 96 2.89 26.46 -12.55
N LYS A 97 3.38 27.40 -11.73
CA LYS A 97 2.71 28.65 -11.38
C LYS A 97 3.16 29.78 -12.31
N VAL A 98 2.23 30.53 -12.90
CA VAL A 98 2.48 31.66 -13.81
C VAL A 98 1.59 32.83 -13.40
N LYS A 99 2.14 34.04 -13.26
CA LYS A 99 1.32 35.22 -12.96
C LYS A 99 0.48 35.60 -14.19
N ASP A 100 -0.80 35.91 -13.96
CA ASP A 100 -1.68 36.47 -14.99
C ASP A 100 -1.13 37.83 -15.49
N ALA A 101 -1.54 38.26 -16.68
CA ALA A 101 -1.12 39.53 -17.28
C ALA A 101 -1.47 40.76 -16.42
N ASP A 102 -2.50 40.66 -15.58
CA ASP A 102 -2.90 41.69 -14.63
C ASP A 102 -2.06 41.70 -13.33
N GLY A 103 -1.21 40.68 -13.14
CA GLY A 103 -0.37 40.50 -11.96
C GLY A 103 -1.10 40.12 -10.67
N ARG A 104 -2.43 39.95 -10.70
CA ARG A 104 -3.27 39.76 -9.50
C ARG A 104 -3.48 38.30 -9.14
N ARG A 105 -3.55 37.42 -10.14
CA ARG A 105 -3.79 35.98 -9.92
C ARG A 105 -2.62 35.16 -10.44
N VAL A 106 -2.51 33.93 -9.92
CA VAL A 106 -1.48 32.98 -10.32
C VAL A 106 -2.14 31.79 -10.99
N GLU A 107 -2.03 31.73 -12.31
CA GLU A 107 -2.42 30.61 -13.14
C GLU A 107 -1.59 29.37 -12.77
N ILE A 108 -2.25 28.21 -12.75
CA ILE A 108 -1.61 26.91 -12.60
C ILE A 108 -1.72 26.11 -13.89
N LEU A 109 -0.58 25.63 -14.37
CA LEU A 109 -0.43 24.82 -15.56
C LEU A 109 0.12 23.44 -15.18
N CYS A 110 -0.21 22.40 -15.95
CA CYS A 110 0.51 21.14 -15.84
C CYS A 110 1.98 21.37 -16.22
N ALA A 111 2.91 21.07 -15.31
CA ALA A 111 4.34 21.29 -15.56
C ALA A 111 4.88 20.45 -16.73
N ARG A 112 4.26 19.30 -17.01
CA ARG A 112 4.68 18.39 -18.08
C ARG A 112 4.27 18.84 -19.49
N CYS A 113 3.05 19.36 -19.66
CA CYS A 113 2.50 19.65 -21.00
C CYS A 113 1.97 21.07 -21.18
N GLY A 114 1.97 21.90 -20.14
CA GLY A 114 1.47 23.27 -20.20
C GLY A 114 -0.06 23.41 -20.23
N ALA A 115 -0.81 22.31 -20.05
CA ALA A 115 -2.27 22.33 -19.97
C ALA A 115 -2.76 23.30 -18.88
N HIS A 116 -3.72 24.17 -19.21
CA HIS A 116 -4.36 25.03 -18.23
C HIS A 116 -5.17 24.21 -17.21
N LEU A 117 -4.90 24.42 -15.92
CA LEU A 117 -5.59 23.73 -14.83
C LEU A 117 -6.57 24.67 -14.12
N GLY A 118 -6.17 25.91 -13.84
CA GLY A 118 -6.96 26.88 -13.07
C GLY A 118 -6.08 27.93 -12.41
N HIS A 119 -6.36 28.25 -11.15
CA HIS A 119 -5.57 29.22 -10.36
C HIS A 119 -5.23 28.71 -8.96
N VAL A 120 -4.18 29.24 -8.37
CA VAL A 120 -3.84 29.03 -6.95
C VAL A 120 -4.02 30.34 -6.17
N PHE A 121 -4.57 30.22 -4.98
CA PHE A 121 -4.75 31.31 -4.01
C PHE A 121 -4.04 30.92 -2.72
N GLU A 122 -3.41 31.88 -2.06
CA GLU A 122 -2.66 31.66 -0.82
C GLU A 122 -3.11 32.71 0.21
N GLY A 123 -3.13 32.36 1.50
CA GLY A 123 -3.46 33.33 2.56
C GLY A 123 -4.93 33.44 2.94
N GLU A 124 -5.82 32.57 2.44
CA GLU A 124 -7.27 32.64 2.66
C GLU A 124 -7.76 31.98 3.97
N GLY A 125 -6.92 31.18 4.63
CA GLY A 125 -7.18 30.58 5.93
C GLY A 125 -7.98 29.28 5.93
N PHE A 126 -8.13 28.60 4.78
CA PHE A 126 -8.93 27.37 4.69
C PHE A 126 -8.27 26.13 5.29
N THR A 127 -6.94 26.09 5.31
CA THR A 127 -6.13 24.91 5.62
C THR A 127 -4.83 25.33 6.30
N GLU A 128 -4.09 24.38 6.88
CA GLU A 128 -2.80 24.65 7.53
C GLU A 128 -1.75 25.17 6.54
N LYS A 129 -1.65 24.57 5.34
CA LYS A 129 -0.73 25.05 4.30
C LYS A 129 -1.21 26.36 3.68
N ASN A 130 -2.47 26.72 3.91
CA ASN A 130 -3.11 27.96 3.49
C ASN A 130 -2.97 28.23 1.99
N ARG A 131 -3.14 27.17 1.19
CA ARG A 131 -3.15 27.24 -0.27
C ARG A 131 -4.44 26.62 -0.78
N ARG A 132 -4.94 27.16 -1.87
CA ARG A 132 -6.11 26.64 -2.56
C ARG A 132 -5.85 26.59 -4.04
N TYR A 133 -5.51 25.42 -4.54
CA TYR A 133 -5.52 25.11 -5.96
C TYR A 133 -6.97 24.94 -6.40
N CYS A 134 -7.52 25.95 -7.07
CA CYS A 134 -8.87 25.97 -7.61
C CYS A 134 -8.83 25.51 -9.07
N VAL A 135 -9.24 24.26 -9.32
CA VAL A 135 -8.93 23.56 -10.57
C VAL A 135 -10.18 23.30 -11.40
N ASN A 136 -10.11 23.44 -12.71
CA ASN A 136 -11.16 22.96 -13.60
C ASN A 136 -11.21 21.43 -13.59
N SER A 137 -12.36 20.86 -13.27
CA SER A 137 -12.62 19.42 -13.36
C SER A 137 -12.34 18.88 -14.77
N ILE A 138 -12.62 19.66 -15.82
CA ILE A 138 -12.38 19.24 -17.21
C ILE A 138 -10.90 19.02 -17.53
N SER A 139 -10.00 19.69 -16.78
CA SER A 139 -8.55 19.55 -16.93
C SER A 139 -8.00 18.32 -16.20
N LEU A 140 -8.86 17.56 -15.50
CA LEU A 140 -8.50 16.42 -14.68
C LEU A 140 -9.12 15.10 -15.21
N ASP A 141 -8.35 14.01 -15.09
CA ASP A 141 -8.86 12.64 -15.02
C ASP A 141 -8.65 12.12 -13.59
N PHE A 142 -9.58 11.33 -13.05
CA PHE A 142 -9.43 10.72 -11.73
C PHE A 142 -9.22 9.21 -11.86
N GLN A 143 -8.24 8.68 -11.13
CA GLN A 143 -8.09 7.24 -10.94
C GLN A 143 -8.29 6.93 -9.46
N LYS A 144 -9.28 6.10 -9.17
CA LYS A 144 -9.54 5.60 -7.82
C LYS A 144 -8.31 4.84 -7.33
N ALA A 145 -7.94 5.03 -6.07
CA ALA A 145 -6.90 4.24 -5.45
C ALA A 145 -7.27 2.75 -5.56
N THR A 146 -6.43 1.97 -6.24
CA THR A 146 -6.57 0.52 -6.25
C THR A 146 -6.18 0.01 -4.88
N GLN A 147 -7.14 -0.53 -4.13
CA GLN A 147 -6.79 -1.33 -2.97
C GLN A 147 -5.98 -2.52 -3.46
N SER A 148 -4.81 -2.74 -2.84
CA SER A 148 -4.01 -3.93 -3.11
C SER A 148 -4.90 -5.17 -3.00
N THR A 149 -4.94 -5.96 -4.06
CA THR A 149 -5.57 -7.29 -4.03
C THR A 149 -4.78 -8.24 -3.14
N ILE A 150 -3.48 -7.98 -2.97
CA ILE A 150 -2.60 -8.68 -2.05
C ILE A 150 -2.83 -8.14 -0.64
N LYS A 151 -3.23 -9.03 0.27
CA LYS A 151 -3.56 -8.72 1.66
C LYS A 151 -2.79 -9.64 2.60
N LYS A 152 -2.80 -9.29 3.89
CA LYS A 152 -2.14 -10.05 4.94
C LYS A 152 -3.11 -10.38 6.07
N VAL A 153 -2.96 -11.57 6.66
CA VAL A 153 -3.68 -12.01 7.87
C VAL A 153 -2.72 -12.70 8.84
N TYR A 154 -3.04 -12.67 10.13
CA TYR A 154 -2.13 -13.03 11.22
C TYR A 154 -2.80 -14.03 12.17
N PHE A 155 -2.25 -15.24 12.24
CA PHE A 155 -2.84 -16.38 12.95
C PHE A 155 -1.85 -17.05 13.92
N ALA A 156 -2.23 -17.15 15.19
CA ALA A 156 -1.49 -17.89 16.23
C ALA A 156 -2.33 -19.09 16.65
N GLY A 157 -1.82 -20.31 16.52
CA GLY A 157 -2.60 -21.53 16.71
C GLY A 157 -1.78 -22.70 17.22
N GLY A 158 -0.82 -22.44 18.11
CA GLY A 158 0.17 -23.43 18.54
C GLY A 158 1.54 -23.21 17.90
N CYS A 159 2.32 -24.28 17.81
CA CYS A 159 3.58 -24.30 17.08
C CYS A 159 3.38 -23.77 15.65
N PHE A 160 4.02 -22.64 15.33
CA PHE A 160 3.82 -21.95 14.04
C PHE A 160 4.17 -22.80 12.81
N TRP A 161 5.01 -23.83 12.93
CA TRP A 161 5.43 -24.69 11.83
C TRP A 161 4.25 -25.48 11.27
N GLY A 162 3.36 -25.95 12.14
CA GLY A 162 2.16 -26.66 11.69
C GLY A 162 1.16 -25.72 11.04
N VAL A 163 1.00 -24.52 11.59
CA VAL A 163 0.12 -23.48 11.05
C VAL A 163 0.60 -23.03 9.66
N GLU A 164 1.89 -22.75 9.52
CA GLU A 164 2.60 -22.45 8.27
C GLU A 164 2.35 -23.55 7.23
N TYR A 165 2.71 -24.78 7.56
CA TYR A 165 2.59 -25.94 6.67
C TYR A 165 1.19 -26.12 6.05
N TYR A 166 0.12 -25.91 6.83
CA TYR A 166 -1.23 -26.09 6.32
C TYR A 166 -1.72 -24.88 5.50
N LEU A 167 -1.39 -23.65 5.90
CA LEU A 167 -1.84 -22.44 5.22
C LEU A 167 -1.12 -22.22 3.88
N GLU A 168 0.14 -22.64 3.75
CA GLU A 168 0.87 -22.58 2.47
C GLU A 168 0.20 -23.39 1.35
N LYS A 169 -0.53 -24.44 1.72
CA LYS A 169 -1.21 -25.34 0.78
C LYS A 169 -2.56 -24.80 0.32
N GLN A 170 -3.05 -23.71 0.91
CA GLN A 170 -4.30 -23.08 0.53
C GLN A 170 -4.16 -22.32 -0.79
N LYS A 171 -4.93 -22.71 -1.81
CA LYS A 171 -4.99 -21.97 -3.07
C LYS A 171 -5.32 -20.50 -2.82
N GLY A 172 -4.55 -19.60 -3.43
CA GLY A 172 -4.66 -18.14 -3.28
C GLY A 172 -3.75 -17.54 -2.20
N VAL A 173 -3.15 -18.37 -1.34
CA VAL A 173 -2.03 -17.95 -0.49
C VAL A 173 -0.77 -17.83 -1.34
N LEU A 174 -0.02 -16.75 -1.12
CA LEU A 174 1.21 -16.42 -1.85
C LEU A 174 2.46 -16.70 -1.02
N SER A 175 2.40 -16.45 0.29
CA SER A 175 3.47 -16.78 1.23
C SER A 175 2.92 -16.89 2.65
N VAL A 176 3.59 -17.68 3.48
CA VAL A 176 3.36 -17.74 4.92
C VAL A 176 4.72 -17.57 5.60
N VAL A 177 4.78 -16.71 6.62
CA VAL A 177 6.03 -16.41 7.33
C VAL A 177 5.81 -16.61 8.81
N SER A 178 6.58 -17.50 9.42
CA SER A 178 6.60 -17.74 10.85
C SER A 178 7.24 -16.58 11.61
N GLY A 179 6.67 -16.20 12.75
CA GLY A 179 7.13 -15.05 13.53
C GLY A 179 6.49 -14.92 14.91
N TYR A 180 6.63 -13.72 15.47
CA TYR A 180 6.21 -13.37 16.83
C TYR A 180 5.38 -12.08 16.82
N MET A 181 4.28 -12.09 17.56
CA MET A 181 3.44 -10.89 17.77
C MET A 181 2.79 -10.92 19.16
N GLY A 182 2.52 -9.75 19.73
CA GLY A 182 1.70 -9.59 20.94
C GLY A 182 2.45 -9.05 22.15
N GLY A 183 3.77 -9.26 22.23
CA GLY A 183 4.61 -8.74 23.29
C GLY A 183 4.87 -7.24 23.20
N GLU A 184 5.64 -6.72 24.16
CA GLU A 184 5.93 -5.28 24.30
C GLU A 184 7.38 -4.92 23.94
N LYS A 185 8.33 -5.84 24.15
CA LYS A 185 9.75 -5.58 23.88
C LYS A 185 10.06 -5.76 22.39
N PRO A 186 10.68 -4.80 21.70
CA PRO A 186 10.96 -4.94 20.27
C PRO A 186 12.00 -6.03 19.99
N ASN A 187 11.94 -6.60 18.79
CA ASN A 187 12.90 -7.58 18.27
C ASN A 187 13.12 -8.81 19.19
N PRO A 188 12.08 -9.57 19.54
CA PRO A 188 12.24 -10.78 20.35
C PRO A 188 13.03 -11.86 19.60
N SER A 189 13.88 -12.59 20.30
CA SER A 189 14.47 -13.85 19.79
C SER A 189 13.60 -15.05 20.15
N TYR A 190 13.78 -16.18 19.47
CA TYR A 190 13.12 -17.44 19.86
C TYR A 190 13.37 -17.81 21.33
N ARG A 191 14.57 -17.51 21.85
CA ARG A 191 14.91 -17.74 23.26
C ARG A 191 14.07 -16.88 24.21
N ASP A 192 13.72 -15.67 23.82
CA ASP A 192 12.86 -14.79 24.63
C ASP A 192 11.40 -15.26 24.60
N VAL A 193 10.94 -15.78 23.46
CA VAL A 193 9.56 -16.26 23.29
C VAL A 193 9.35 -17.61 23.98
N SER A 194 10.28 -18.55 23.83
CA SER A 194 10.17 -19.91 24.38
C SER A 194 10.18 -19.96 25.92
N ARG A 195 10.64 -18.90 26.61
CA ARG A 195 10.49 -18.74 28.06
C ARG A 195 9.03 -18.56 28.51
N GLY A 196 8.14 -18.12 27.62
CA GLY A 196 6.71 -18.01 27.86
C GLY A 196 6.25 -16.79 28.69
N ASP A 197 7.16 -15.91 29.11
CA ASP A 197 6.86 -14.71 29.92
C ASP A 197 6.98 -13.39 29.14
N SER A 198 7.45 -13.43 27.89
CA SER A 198 7.64 -12.24 27.04
C SER A 198 6.35 -11.62 26.49
N GLY A 199 5.22 -12.33 26.59
CA GLY A 199 3.91 -11.89 26.08
C GLY A 199 3.72 -12.10 24.57
N TYR A 200 4.76 -12.55 23.87
CA TYR A 200 4.70 -12.94 22.46
C TYR A 200 3.99 -14.29 22.28
N LEU A 201 3.25 -14.40 21.19
CA LEU A 201 2.72 -15.64 20.64
C LEU A 201 3.53 -16.04 19.41
N GLU A 202 3.71 -17.34 19.19
CA GLU A 202 4.09 -17.87 17.89
C GLU A 202 2.91 -17.65 16.92
N ILE A 203 3.20 -17.02 15.79
CA ILE A 203 2.21 -16.56 14.83
C ILE A 203 2.74 -16.74 13.41
N VAL A 204 1.84 -16.85 12.44
CA VAL A 204 2.18 -16.72 11.03
C VAL A 204 1.59 -15.45 10.42
N GLU A 205 2.37 -14.78 9.57
CA GLU A 205 1.87 -13.78 8.62
C GLU A 205 1.57 -14.47 7.27
N VAL A 206 0.31 -14.51 6.88
CA VAL A 206 -0.13 -15.08 5.60
C VAL A 206 -0.36 -13.95 4.60
N THR A 207 0.40 -13.93 3.52
CA THR A 207 0.14 -13.05 2.37
C THR A 207 -0.70 -13.78 1.35
N TYR A 208 -1.81 -13.19 0.90
CA TYR A 208 -2.78 -13.84 0.01
C TYR A 208 -3.34 -12.88 -1.04
N ASP A 209 -3.72 -13.43 -2.19
CA ASP A 209 -4.45 -12.72 -3.23
C ASP A 209 -5.96 -12.80 -2.97
N SER A 210 -6.55 -11.66 -2.60
CA SER A 210 -7.97 -11.56 -2.29
C SER A 210 -8.92 -11.73 -3.47
N THR A 211 -8.39 -11.87 -4.69
CA THR A 211 -9.18 -12.31 -5.85
C THR A 211 -9.31 -13.83 -5.96
N GLN A 212 -8.45 -14.58 -5.27
CA GLN A 212 -8.41 -16.04 -5.30
C GLN A 212 -8.92 -16.69 -4.01
N VAL A 213 -8.68 -16.06 -2.86
CA VAL A 213 -9.14 -16.53 -1.55
C VAL A 213 -9.49 -15.36 -0.65
N ASP A 214 -10.58 -15.45 0.11
CA ASP A 214 -10.99 -14.39 1.03
C ASP A 214 -10.53 -14.64 2.48
N TYR A 215 -10.67 -13.60 3.31
CA TYR A 215 -10.28 -13.65 4.72
C TYR A 215 -11.09 -14.70 5.51
N GLU A 216 -12.40 -14.82 5.25
CA GLU A 216 -13.26 -15.77 5.97
C GLU A 216 -12.84 -17.21 5.69
N THR A 217 -12.46 -17.53 4.45
CA THR A 217 -11.94 -18.84 4.05
C THR A 217 -10.65 -19.18 4.79
N LEU A 218 -9.70 -18.23 4.87
CA LEU A 218 -8.45 -18.43 5.61
C LEU A 218 -8.69 -18.59 7.12
N ALA A 219 -9.59 -17.79 7.69
CA ALA A 219 -9.94 -17.89 9.10
C ALA A 219 -10.65 -19.22 9.43
N ARG A 220 -11.52 -19.72 8.53
CA ARG A 220 -12.12 -21.06 8.65
C ARG A 220 -11.06 -22.14 8.64
N LEU A 221 -10.15 -22.11 7.67
CA LEU A 221 -9.04 -23.07 7.61
C LEU A 221 -8.18 -23.02 8.87
N PHE A 222 -7.86 -21.82 9.38
CA PHE A 222 -7.16 -21.67 10.66
C PHE A 222 -7.87 -22.42 11.80
N PHE A 223 -9.18 -22.23 11.93
CA PHE A 223 -9.98 -22.95 12.92
C PHE A 223 -10.05 -24.44 12.66
N GLU A 224 -9.76 -24.94 11.46
CA GLU A 224 -9.82 -26.35 11.08
C GLU A 224 -8.47 -27.07 11.19
N ILE A 225 -7.34 -26.38 11.36
CA ILE A 225 -5.99 -26.99 11.37
C ILE A 225 -5.34 -27.15 12.75
N HIS A 226 -5.97 -26.63 13.80
CA HIS A 226 -5.54 -26.77 15.20
C HIS A 226 -6.74 -27.09 16.11
N ASP A 227 -6.54 -27.26 17.42
CA ASP A 227 -7.63 -27.36 18.39
C ASP A 227 -7.93 -25.97 18.98
N PRO A 228 -9.01 -25.30 18.53
CA PRO A 228 -9.32 -23.96 19.02
C PRO A 228 -9.92 -23.94 20.43
N THR A 229 -10.07 -25.09 21.09
CA THR A 229 -10.65 -25.21 22.44
C THR A 229 -9.59 -25.38 23.53
N GLN A 230 -8.35 -25.72 23.16
CA GLN A 230 -7.26 -25.88 24.11
C GLN A 230 -6.80 -24.52 24.65
N LYS A 231 -6.83 -24.35 25.98
CA LYS A 231 -6.67 -23.03 26.65
C LYS A 231 -5.22 -22.65 26.93
N ASP A 232 -4.33 -23.63 27.06
CA ASP A 232 -2.97 -23.48 27.58
C ASP A 232 -1.88 -23.85 26.56
N GLY A 233 -2.25 -24.11 25.31
CA GLY A 233 -1.31 -24.43 24.24
C GLY A 233 -2.00 -25.15 23.08
N GLN A 234 -1.24 -26.00 22.38
CA GLN A 234 -1.74 -26.81 21.27
C GLN A 234 -1.08 -28.20 21.27
N GLY A 235 -1.88 -29.25 21.39
CA GLY A 235 -1.38 -30.62 21.44
C GLY A 235 -0.39 -30.81 22.61
N PRO A 236 0.82 -31.38 22.37
CA PRO A 236 1.85 -31.51 23.40
C PRO A 236 2.54 -30.20 23.76
N ASP A 237 2.37 -29.14 22.96
CA ASP A 237 3.09 -27.87 23.13
C ASP A 237 2.30 -26.97 24.09
N ILE A 238 2.64 -27.05 25.37
CA ILE A 238 1.98 -26.30 26.45
C ILE A 238 2.80 -25.06 26.79
N GLY A 239 2.16 -23.89 26.75
CA GLY A 239 2.80 -22.61 26.99
C GLY A 239 1.98 -21.43 26.48
N LYS A 240 2.16 -20.26 27.10
CA LYS A 240 1.42 -19.03 26.71
C LYS A 240 1.67 -18.67 25.25
N GLN A 241 2.89 -18.89 24.76
CA GLN A 241 3.30 -18.61 23.39
C GLN A 241 2.55 -19.46 22.34
N TYR A 242 1.95 -20.58 22.73
CA TYR A 242 1.23 -21.50 21.85
C TYR A 242 -0.30 -21.29 21.87
N ARG A 243 -0.79 -20.28 22.59
CA ARG A 243 -2.23 -20.02 22.69
C ARG A 243 -2.84 -19.59 21.36
N SER A 244 -4.07 -20.03 21.12
CA SER A 244 -4.83 -19.66 19.95
C SER A 244 -5.25 -18.18 19.98
N ALA A 245 -4.91 -17.43 18.93
CA ALA A 245 -5.31 -16.05 18.73
C ALA A 245 -5.36 -15.65 17.25
N ILE A 246 -6.25 -14.73 16.90
CA ILE A 246 -6.27 -14.06 15.59
C ILE A 246 -6.02 -12.57 15.79
N PHE A 247 -5.02 -12.04 15.10
CA PHE A 247 -4.68 -10.62 15.15
C PHE A 247 -5.33 -9.88 13.97
N VAL A 248 -6.34 -9.06 14.27
CA VAL A 248 -7.16 -8.39 13.26
C VAL A 248 -6.65 -6.99 12.97
N SER A 249 -6.64 -6.61 11.69
CA SER A 249 -6.17 -5.30 11.23
C SER A 249 -7.27 -4.24 11.21
N ASN A 250 -8.54 -4.64 11.29
CA ASN A 250 -9.69 -3.73 11.20
C ASN A 250 -10.97 -4.34 11.77
N LYS A 251 -12.01 -3.49 11.90
CA LYS A 251 -13.34 -3.88 12.42
C LYS A 251 -14.05 -4.93 11.58
N LYS A 252 -13.78 -5.02 10.27
CA LYS A 252 -14.42 -6.01 9.39
C LYS A 252 -13.91 -7.42 9.69
N GLU A 253 -12.60 -7.58 9.78
CA GLU A 253 -11.95 -8.84 10.20
C GLU A 253 -12.43 -9.29 11.57
N ARG A 254 -12.46 -8.38 12.55
CA ARG A 254 -13.00 -8.65 13.89
C ARG A 254 -14.41 -9.26 13.84
N LYS A 255 -15.31 -8.67 13.05
CA LYS A 255 -16.69 -9.15 12.89
C LYS A 255 -16.74 -10.55 12.24
N ILE A 256 -15.87 -10.82 11.27
CA ILE A 256 -15.79 -12.14 10.62
C ILE A 256 -15.32 -13.19 11.62
N VAL A 257 -14.25 -12.92 12.37
CA VAL A 257 -13.74 -13.86 13.37
C VAL A 257 -14.79 -14.11 14.46
N GLN A 258 -15.43 -13.06 14.98
CA GLN A 258 -16.49 -13.22 15.98
C GLN A 258 -17.66 -14.07 15.45
N LYS A 259 -18.07 -13.86 14.18
CA LYS A 259 -19.08 -14.70 13.53
C LYS A 259 -18.64 -16.17 13.50
N LEU A 260 -17.39 -16.48 13.16
CA LEU A 260 -16.89 -17.85 13.10
C LEU A 260 -16.82 -18.50 14.48
N ILE A 261 -16.37 -17.76 15.51
CA ILE A 261 -16.37 -18.22 16.91
C ILE A 261 -17.80 -18.57 17.33
N ASN A 262 -18.76 -17.66 17.14
CA ASN A 262 -20.16 -17.91 17.49
C ASN A 262 -20.73 -19.15 16.78
N LEU A 263 -20.36 -19.39 15.52
CA LEU A 263 -20.78 -20.59 14.77
C LEU A 263 -20.21 -21.88 15.38
N LEU A 264 -18.98 -21.86 15.91
CA LEU A 264 -18.38 -23.00 16.61
C LEU A 264 -19.02 -23.20 17.98
N GLU A 265 -19.27 -22.13 18.73
CA GLU A 265 -19.96 -22.20 20.02
C GLU A 265 -21.37 -22.79 19.88
N LEU A 266 -22.12 -22.41 18.84
CA LEU A 266 -23.43 -23.01 18.50
C LEU A 266 -23.34 -24.51 18.17
N LYS A 267 -22.17 -24.98 17.72
CA LYS A 267 -21.90 -26.41 17.47
C LYS A 267 -21.38 -27.13 18.73
N GLY A 268 -21.28 -26.44 19.87
CA GLY A 268 -20.88 -27.01 21.16
C GLY A 268 -19.39 -26.93 21.50
N TYR A 269 -18.59 -26.16 20.74
CA TYR A 269 -17.17 -25.96 21.05
C TYR A 269 -16.98 -24.86 22.11
N ASP A 270 -16.17 -25.13 23.16
CA ASP A 270 -15.69 -24.11 24.10
C ASP A 270 -14.46 -23.41 23.52
N VAL A 271 -14.68 -22.42 22.65
CA VAL A 271 -13.61 -21.79 21.87
C VAL A 271 -12.71 -20.93 22.76
N ALA A 272 -11.43 -21.28 22.83
CA ALA A 272 -10.39 -20.58 23.58
C ALA A 272 -9.66 -19.48 22.75
N THR A 273 -9.87 -19.44 21.44
CA THR A 273 -9.24 -18.49 20.52
C THR A 273 -9.57 -17.03 20.88
N THR A 274 -8.55 -16.20 21.07
CA THR A 274 -8.72 -14.77 21.37
C THR A 274 -8.66 -13.88 20.12
N ILE A 275 -9.44 -12.80 20.08
CA ILE A 275 -9.39 -11.79 18.99
C ILE A 275 -8.63 -10.55 19.47
N ARG A 276 -7.44 -10.32 18.91
CA ARG A 276 -6.52 -9.24 19.30
C ARG A 276 -6.36 -8.22 18.20
N ASP A 277 -6.15 -6.94 18.52
CA ASP A 277 -5.77 -5.96 17.50
C ASP A 277 -4.33 -6.24 17.04
N LYS A 278 -4.08 -6.10 15.73
CA LYS A 278 -2.75 -6.28 15.14
C LYS A 278 -1.71 -5.37 15.83
N LYS A 279 -0.60 -5.98 16.24
CA LYS A 279 0.62 -5.30 16.69
C LYS A 279 1.73 -5.45 15.63
N GLU A 280 2.93 -4.97 15.96
CA GLU A 280 4.11 -5.22 15.14
C GLU A 280 4.41 -6.72 15.04
N PHE A 281 4.72 -7.17 13.83
CA PHE A 281 5.11 -8.56 13.54
C PHE A 281 6.63 -8.63 13.44
N TYR A 282 7.24 -9.55 14.17
CA TYR A 282 8.66 -9.84 14.08
C TYR A 282 8.86 -11.20 13.43
N GLU A 283 9.49 -11.22 12.26
CA GLU A 283 9.84 -12.46 11.56
C GLU A 283 10.77 -13.32 12.43
N ALA A 284 10.48 -14.62 12.53
CA ALA A 284 11.31 -15.56 13.26
C ALA A 284 12.58 -15.91 12.47
N GLU A 285 13.56 -16.48 13.16
CA GLU A 285 14.84 -16.86 12.56
C GLU A 285 14.66 -17.80 11.36
N LYS A 286 15.54 -17.68 10.35
CA LYS A 286 15.45 -18.43 9.07
C LYS A 286 15.35 -19.96 9.19
N TYR A 287 15.78 -20.54 10.31
CA TYR A 287 15.67 -21.98 10.52
C TYR A 287 14.24 -22.42 10.93
N HIS A 288 13.38 -21.48 11.32
CA HIS A 288 11.96 -21.73 11.58
C HIS A 288 11.10 -21.71 10.32
N GLN A 289 11.50 -20.99 9.29
CA GLN A 289 10.73 -20.86 8.05
C GLN A 289 10.73 -22.16 7.24
N ASP A 290 9.58 -22.52 6.69
CA ASP A 290 9.31 -23.71 5.88
C ASP A 290 9.76 -25.01 6.57
N TYR A 291 9.64 -25.11 7.90
CA TYR A 291 10.35 -26.15 8.67
C TYR A 291 9.98 -27.57 8.24
N TYR A 292 8.68 -27.87 8.13
CA TYR A 292 8.21 -29.21 7.77
C TYR A 292 8.53 -29.57 6.32
N ASP A 293 8.37 -28.62 5.40
CA ASP A 293 8.65 -28.81 3.98
C ASP A 293 10.15 -29.06 3.76
N ARG A 294 11.03 -28.27 4.41
CA ARG A 294 12.48 -28.47 4.36
C ARG A 294 12.94 -29.78 4.99
N LYS A 295 12.21 -30.28 6.01
CA LYS A 295 12.53 -31.55 6.69
C LYS A 295 11.83 -32.75 6.06
N GLY A 296 10.93 -32.56 5.10
CA GLY A 296 10.13 -33.64 4.51
C GLY A 296 9.27 -34.38 5.55
N LYS A 297 8.78 -33.67 6.57
CA LYS A 297 8.00 -34.23 7.68
C LYS A 297 6.58 -33.66 7.69
N LYS A 298 5.68 -34.27 8.48
CA LYS A 298 4.33 -33.75 8.72
C LYS A 298 4.23 -33.17 10.14
N PRO A 299 3.33 -32.18 10.37
CA PRO A 299 3.04 -31.66 11.70
C PRO A 299 2.63 -32.74 12.70
N TYR A 300 3.16 -32.68 13.92
CA TYR A 300 2.78 -33.61 15.00
C TYR A 300 1.62 -33.09 15.86
N CYS A 301 1.47 -31.78 16.00
CA CYS A 301 0.48 -31.13 16.88
C CYS A 301 -0.67 -30.45 16.13
N HIS A 302 -0.63 -30.47 14.79
CA HIS A 302 -1.64 -29.87 13.90
C HIS A 302 -2.22 -30.92 12.97
N GLY A 303 -3.49 -30.74 12.63
CA GLY A 303 -4.25 -31.66 11.79
C GLY A 303 -5.52 -31.00 11.28
N TYR A 304 -5.94 -31.35 10.06
CA TYR A 304 -7.19 -30.85 9.50
C TYR A 304 -8.40 -31.61 10.07
N VAL A 305 -9.33 -30.88 10.66
CA VAL A 305 -10.64 -31.34 11.11
C VAL A 305 -11.68 -30.37 10.57
N LYS A 306 -12.59 -30.87 9.72
CA LYS A 306 -13.68 -30.04 9.19
C LYS A 306 -14.62 -29.63 10.32
N ARG A 307 -14.81 -28.33 10.54
CA ARG A 307 -15.66 -27.78 11.62
C ARG A 307 -16.84 -26.99 11.10
N PHE A 308 -16.74 -26.42 9.90
CA PHE A 308 -17.81 -25.62 9.32
C PHE A 308 -18.66 -26.36 8.31
#